data_AF-A0A923PWM8-F1
#
_entry.id   AF-A0A923PWM8-F1
#
_cell.length_a   1.000
_cell.length_b   1.000
_cell.length_c   1.000
_cell.angle_alpha   90.00
_cell.angle_beta   90.00
_cell.angle_gamma   90.00
#
_symmetry.space_group_name_H-M   'P 1'
#
loop_
_entity.id
_entity.type
_entity.pdbx_description
1 polymer ?
#
loop_
_entity_poly.entity_id
_entity_poly.type
_entity_poly.pdbx_seq_one_letter_code
_entity_poly.pdbx_strand_id
1 'polypeptide(L)'
;MNPRVRALRFARVTEPAGLAGGEIIAQIRLDESDAVAGVITRSTAGWRHHLADGSTSGLVSRHSRQDLERQIVLHHFGALPVALAGDEPPPKHWFAAAG
;
A
#
# COMPACT_ATOMS: atom_id res chain seq x y z
N MET A 1 -14.08 12.95 -14.30
CA MET A 1 -13.12 13.55 -13.37
C MET A 1 -12.87 12.53 -12.27
N ASN A 2 -11.69 11.90 -12.23
CA ASN A 2 -11.42 10.85 -11.25
C ASN A 2 -11.35 11.52 -9.87
N PRO A 3 -12.15 11.13 -8.86
CA PRO A 3 -12.00 11.68 -7.51
C PRO A 3 -10.54 11.55 -7.10
N ARG A 4 -9.96 12.65 -6.63
CA ARG A 4 -8.58 12.66 -6.14
C ARG A 4 -8.54 11.78 -4.91
N VAL A 5 -8.25 10.49 -5.09
CA VAL A 5 -7.85 9.62 -3.99
C VAL A 5 -6.68 10.31 -3.32
N ARG A 6 -6.79 10.66 -2.04
CA ARG A 6 -5.73 11.32 -1.26
C ARG A 6 -4.92 10.34 -0.43
N ALA A 7 -5.54 9.25 0.00
CA ALA A 7 -4.87 8.22 0.78
C ALA A 7 -5.49 6.82 0.54
N LEU A 8 -4.62 5.81 0.56
CA LEU A 8 -4.97 4.39 0.54
C LEU A 8 -4.63 3.78 1.90
N ARG A 9 -5.52 2.94 2.42
CA ARG A 9 -5.31 2.17 3.65
C ARG A 9 -5.29 0.68 3.33
N PHE A 10 -4.23 -0.01 3.77
CA PHE A 10 -4.09 -1.46 3.64
C PHE A 10 -4.51 -2.15 4.94
N ALA A 11 -5.79 -2.47 5.07
CA ALA A 11 -6.35 -3.13 6.24
C ALA A 11 -6.09 -4.64 6.19
N ARG A 12 -5.36 -5.19 7.16
CA ARG A 12 -5.16 -6.64 7.28
C ARG A 12 -6.49 -7.31 7.62
N VAL A 13 -6.77 -8.44 6.97
CA VAL A 13 -7.92 -9.26 7.32
C VAL A 13 -7.51 -10.24 8.41
N THR A 14 -8.31 -10.32 9.47
CA THR A 14 -8.05 -11.21 10.62
C THR A 14 -8.35 -12.67 10.26
N GLU A 15 -9.32 -12.89 9.37
CA GLU A 15 -9.71 -14.20 8.85
C GLU A 15 -9.58 -14.20 7.33
N PRO A 16 -8.50 -14.77 6.77
CA PRO A 16 -8.30 -14.80 5.33
C PRO A 16 -9.42 -15.59 4.65
N ALA A 17 -10.23 -14.91 3.85
CA ALA A 17 -11.21 -15.58 2.99
C ALA A 17 -10.54 -16.07 1.70
N GLY A 18 -10.91 -17.27 1.24
CA GLY A 18 -10.46 -17.79 -0.05
C GLY A 18 -11.14 -17.03 -1.19
N LEU A 19 -10.35 -16.42 -2.07
CA LEU A 19 -10.80 -15.88 -3.35
C LEU A 19 -10.21 -16.75 -4.45
N ALA A 20 -10.94 -16.99 -5.56
CA ALA A 20 -10.47 -17.84 -6.65
C ALA A 20 -9.03 -17.49 -7.09
N GLY A 21 -8.07 -18.32 -6.68
CA GLY A 21 -6.64 -18.12 -6.94
C GLY A 21 -5.77 -17.61 -5.78
N GLY A 22 -6.27 -17.48 -4.55
CA GLY A 22 -5.46 -17.16 -3.36
C GLY A 22 -6.23 -16.81 -2.09
N GLU A 23 -5.52 -16.57 -0.99
CA GLU A 23 -6.07 -16.10 0.28
C GLU A 23 -6.07 -14.57 0.33
N ILE A 24 -7.18 -13.95 0.74
CA ILE A 24 -7.23 -12.50 0.95
C ILE A 24 -6.45 -12.15 2.23
N ILE A 25 -5.38 -11.37 2.08
CA ILE A 25 -4.51 -10.97 3.20
C ILE A 25 -4.77 -9.52 3.64
N ALA A 26 -5.18 -8.66 2.71
CA ALA A 26 -5.53 -7.28 3.01
C ALA A 26 -6.63 -6.73 2.11
N GLN A 27 -7.46 -5.87 2.67
CA GLN A 27 -8.36 -5.00 1.94
C GLN A 27 -7.69 -3.64 1.73
N ILE A 28 -7.96 -3.04 0.57
CA ILE A 28 -7.52 -1.70 0.22
C ILE A 28 -8.74 -0.82 0.30
N ARG A 29 -8.68 0.21 1.15
CA ARG A 29 -9.75 1.18 1.33
C ARG A 29 -9.26 2.56 0.91
N LEU A 30 -10.17 3.35 0.36
CA LEU A 30 -9.93 4.78 0.15
C LEU A 30 -10.15 5.51 1.47
N ASP A 31 -9.44 6.61 1.69
CA ASP A 31 -9.62 7.37 2.93
C ASP A 31 -10.94 8.17 2.93
N GLU A 32 -11.39 8.64 1.76
CA GLU A 32 -12.61 9.45 1.65
C GLU A 32 -13.91 8.63 1.74
N SER A 33 -13.84 7.33 1.46
CA SER A 33 -14.97 6.43 1.59
C SER A 33 -14.51 5.11 2.17
N ASP A 34 -15.23 4.59 3.15
CA ASP A 34 -14.93 3.27 3.74
C ASP A 34 -15.20 2.10 2.76
N ALA A 35 -15.38 2.42 1.48
CA ALA A 35 -15.54 1.48 0.40
C ALA A 35 -14.21 0.76 0.14
N VAL A 36 -14.33 -0.54 -0.09
CA VAL A 36 -13.21 -1.38 -0.53
C VAL A 36 -12.90 -1.03 -1.98
N ALA A 37 -11.71 -0.51 -2.23
CA ALA A 37 -11.19 -0.23 -3.58
C ALA A 37 -10.60 -1.49 -4.24
N GLY A 38 -10.16 -2.45 -3.43
CA GLY A 38 -9.55 -3.69 -3.91
C GLY A 38 -9.06 -4.56 -2.77
N VAL A 39 -8.42 -5.67 -3.12
CA VAL A 39 -7.85 -6.63 -2.16
C VAL A 39 -6.49 -7.13 -2.63
N ILE A 40 -5.64 -7.46 -1.67
CA ILE A 40 -4.39 -8.18 -1.89
C ILE A 40 -4.61 -9.65 -1.55
N THR A 41 -4.37 -10.51 -2.52
CA THR A 41 -4.38 -11.96 -2.35
C THR A 41 -2.97 -12.53 -2.33
N ARG A 42 -2.79 -13.63 -1.60
CA ARG A 42 -1.56 -14.44 -1.57
C ARG A 42 -1.83 -15.83 -2.13
N SER A 43 -0.96 -16.29 -3.01
CA SER A 43 -0.96 -17.63 -3.59
C SER A 43 0.46 -18.20 -3.62
N THR A 44 0.60 -19.45 -4.07
CA THR A 44 1.91 -20.07 -4.32
C THR A 44 2.72 -19.32 -5.39
N ALA A 45 2.05 -18.62 -6.31
CA ALA A 45 2.69 -17.80 -7.35
C ALA A 45 3.13 -16.41 -6.87
N GLY A 46 2.78 -16.03 -5.63
CA GLY A 46 3.08 -14.73 -5.03
C GLY A 46 1.84 -13.92 -4.67
N TRP A 47 2.00 -12.60 -4.67
CA TRP A 47 1.02 -11.59 -4.27
C TRP A 47 0.34 -11.00 -5.50
N ARG A 48 -0.97 -10.79 -5.44
CA ARG A 48 -1.76 -10.19 -6.52
C ARG A 48 -2.76 -9.16 -6.00
N HIS A 49 -2.98 -8.12 -6.79
CA HIS A 49 -4.00 -7.11 -6.51
C HIS A 49 -5.25 -7.31 -7.39
N HIS A 50 -6.40 -7.42 -6.72
CA HIS A 50 -7.72 -7.44 -7.34
C HIS A 50 -8.46 -6.15 -7.04
N LEU A 51 -9.20 -5.63 -8.02
CA LEU A 51 -10.05 -4.47 -7.86
C LEU A 51 -11.35 -4.83 -7.11
N ALA A 52 -12.12 -3.82 -6.70
CA ALA A 52 -13.38 -3.98 -5.97
C ALA A 52 -14.42 -4.85 -6.71
N ASP A 53 -14.38 -4.86 -8.05
CA ASP A 53 -15.24 -5.68 -8.90
C ASP A 53 -14.76 -7.14 -9.03
N GLY A 54 -13.67 -7.50 -8.35
CA GLY A 54 -13.05 -8.83 -8.38
C GLY A 54 -12.07 -9.05 -9.55
N SER A 55 -12.02 -8.12 -10.51
CA SER A 55 -11.10 -8.22 -11.65
C SER A 55 -9.64 -8.05 -11.20
N THR A 56 -8.70 -8.63 -11.96
CA THR A 56 -7.27 -8.47 -11.69
C THR A 56 -6.77 -7.14 -12.24
N SER A 57 -6.10 -6.36 -11.41
CA SER A 57 -5.47 -5.08 -11.84
C SER A 57 -4.24 -5.26 -12.74
N GLY A 58 -3.74 -6.50 -12.88
CA GLY A 58 -2.46 -6.80 -13.53
C GLY A 58 -1.22 -6.60 -12.63
N LEU A 59 -1.37 -5.97 -11.46
CA LEU A 59 -0.27 -5.79 -10.51
C LEU A 59 0.01 -7.08 -9.73
N VAL A 60 1.26 -7.51 -9.75
CA VAL A 60 1.74 -8.74 -9.12
C VAL A 60 3.12 -8.54 -8.50
N SER A 61 3.40 -9.27 -7.41
CA SER A 61 4.73 -9.33 -6.81
C SER A 61 5.06 -10.75 -6.39
N ARG A 62 6.25 -11.22 -6.76
CA ARG A 62 6.77 -12.53 -6.32
C ARG A 62 7.66 -12.46 -5.08
N HIS A 63 8.08 -11.25 -4.69
CA HIS A 63 9.07 -11.05 -3.64
C HIS A 63 8.41 -10.78 -2.30
N SER A 64 7.62 -9.71 -2.23
CA SER A 64 6.97 -9.31 -0.99
C SER A 64 5.61 -8.65 -1.23
N ARG A 65 4.80 -8.66 -0.18
CA ARG A 65 3.56 -7.88 -0.10
C ARG A 65 3.83 -6.38 -0.21
N GLN A 66 4.89 -5.89 0.42
CA GLN A 66 5.24 -4.46 0.47
C GLN A 66 5.58 -3.91 -0.93
N ASP A 67 6.23 -4.72 -1.76
CA ASP A 67 6.50 -4.35 -3.15
C ASP A 67 5.21 -4.19 -3.95
N LEU A 68 4.22 -5.08 -3.72
CA LEU A 68 2.91 -4.96 -4.34
C LEU A 68 2.17 -3.72 -3.81
N GLU A 69 2.19 -3.45 -2.51
CA GLU A 69 1.61 -2.24 -1.93
C GLU A 69 2.18 -0.97 -2.56
N ARG A 70 3.51 -0.90 -2.77
CA ARG A 70 4.17 0.22 -3.46
C ARG A 70 3.69 0.35 -4.90
N GLN A 71 3.58 -0.75 -5.65
CA GLN A 71 3.04 -0.73 -7.02
C GLN A 71 1.60 -0.21 -7.06
N ILE A 72 0.76 -0.63 -6.11
CA ILE A 72 -0.63 -0.17 -5.98
C ILE A 72 -0.67 1.33 -5.74
N VAL A 73 0.13 1.83 -4.79
CA VAL A 73 0.24 3.27 -4.52
C VAL A 73 0.65 4.02 -5.79
N LEU A 74 1.71 3.58 -6.47
CA LEU A 74 2.16 4.23 -7.72
C LEU A 74 1.11 4.17 -8.84
N HIS A 75 0.32 3.10 -8.92
CA HIS A 75 -0.76 2.98 -9.89
C HIS A 75 -1.90 3.97 -9.63
N HIS A 76 -2.29 4.15 -8.36
CA HIS A 76 -3.39 5.04 -7.99
C HIS A 76 -3.00 6.52 -7.96
N PHE A 77 -1.78 6.85 -7.55
CA PHE A 77 -1.32 8.24 -7.37
C PHE A 77 -0.38 8.73 -8.48
N GLY A 78 0.06 7.85 -9.39
CA GLY A 78 1.15 8.13 -10.33
C GLY A 78 2.53 7.95 -9.69
N ALA A 79 3.59 8.36 -10.40
CA ALA A 79 4.92 8.43 -9.80
C ALA A 79 4.86 9.35 -8.57
N LEU A 80 5.06 8.77 -7.38
CA LEU A 80 5.18 9.55 -6.16
C LEU A 80 6.31 10.57 -6.39
N PRO A 81 6.09 11.88 -6.21
CA PRO A 81 7.21 12.80 -6.14
C PRO A 81 8.13 12.24 -5.06
N VAL A 82 9.39 11.98 -5.43
CA VAL A 82 10.44 11.61 -4.49
C VAL A 82 10.36 12.70 -3.42
N ALA A 83 9.82 12.38 -2.25
CA ALA A 83 10.04 13.19 -1.09
C ALA A 83 11.56 13.20 -0.99
N LEU A 84 12.17 14.35 -1.32
CA LEU A 84 13.57 14.63 -1.04
C LEU A 84 13.73 14.16 0.40
N ALA A 85 14.43 13.04 0.58
CA ALA A 85 14.87 12.61 1.88
C ALA A 85 15.55 13.84 2.44
N GLY A 86 14.93 14.47 3.43
CA GLY A 86 15.49 15.60 4.14
C GLY A 86 16.75 15.08 4.79
N ASP A 87 17.85 15.20 4.07
CA ASP A 87 19.21 15.10 4.55
C ASP A 87 19.46 16.37 5.38
N GLU A 88 18.65 16.56 6.42
CA GLU A 88 18.90 17.56 7.44
C GLU A 88 19.64 16.83 8.55
N PRO A 89 20.98 16.99 8.65
CA PRO A 89 21.70 16.47 9.80
C PRO A 89 21.11 17.10 11.06
N PRO A 90 20.94 16.34 12.16
CA PRO A 90 20.37 16.89 13.38
C PRO A 90 21.15 18.14 13.81
N PRO A 91 20.47 19.23 14.21
CA PRO A 91 21.14 20.45 14.64
C PRO A 91 22.11 20.13 15.79
N LYS A 92 23.37 20.53 15.61
CA LYS A 92 24.53 20.23 16.48
C LYS A 92 24.50 20.89 17.88
N HIS A 93 23.34 21.23 18.44
CA HIS A 93 23.27 22.02 19.68
C HIS A 93 22.20 21.52 20.65
N TRP A 94 22.54 20.56 21.53
CA TRP A 94 21.87 20.49 22.85
C TRP A 94 22.59 19.77 24.01
N PHE A 95 23.92 19.59 23.99
CA PHE A 95 24.63 19.27 25.24
C PHE A 95 25.60 20.39 25.59
N ALA A 96 25.05 21.46 26.16
CA ALA A 96 25.73 22.22 27.20
C ALA A 96 25.15 21.76 28.54
N ALA A 97 25.77 20.74 29.13
CA ALA A 97 25.66 20.49 30.56
C ALA A 97 27.02 20.80 31.16
N ALA A 98 27.06 21.90 31.91
CA ALA A 98 28.22 22.32 32.69
C ALA A 98 28.59 21.23 33.70
N GLY A 99 29.89 20.96 33.80
CA GLY A 99 30.55 20.28 34.90
C GLY A 99 31.84 21.02 35.21
#